data_AF-A0A0E9P860-F1
#
_entry.id   AF-A0A0E9P860-F1
#
_cell.length_a   1.000
_cell.length_b   1.000
_cell.length_c   1.000
_cell.angle_alpha   90.00
_cell.angle_beta   90.00
_cell.angle_gamma   90.00
#
_symmetry.space_group_name_H-M   'P 1'
#
loop_
_entity.id
_entity.type
_entity.pdbx_description
1 polymer ?
#
loop_
_entity_poly.entity_id
_entity_poly.type
_entity_poly.pdbx_seq_one_letter_code
_entity_poly.pdbx_strand_id
1 'polypeptide(L)' 'MSFTKFLIWDTAGQERFHSLAPMYYRGSAAAVVVYDITKLDSFQTLKKWVKELKE' A
#
# COMPACT_ATOMS: atom_id res chain seq x y z
N MET A 1 16.68 5.42 27.54
CA MET A 1 15.84 6.17 26.59
C MET A 1 15.68 5.31 25.35
N SER A 2 14.48 4.79 25.07
CA SER A 2 14.22 3.93 23.92
C SER A 2 13.88 4.79 22.71
N PHE A 3 14.63 4.64 21.63
CA PHE A 3 14.32 5.27 20.35
C PHE A 3 13.42 4.33 19.55
N THR A 4 12.22 4.79 19.20
CA THR A 4 11.32 4.06 18.30
C THR A 4 11.59 4.49 16.86
N LYS A 5 12.09 3.55 16.04
CA LYS A 5 12.36 3.78 14.62
C LYS A 5 11.13 3.37 13.81
N PHE A 6 10.56 4.31 13.06
CA PHE A 6 9.50 4.03 12.11
C PHE A 6 10.11 3.81 10.72
N LEU A 7 9.70 2.74 10.05
CA LEU A 7 10.05 2.46 8.66
C LEU A 7 8.83 2.77 7.80
N ILE A 8 8.96 3.77 6.93
CA ILE A 8 7.92 4.15 5.98
C ILE A 8 8.44 3.78 4.59
N TRP A 9 7.64 2.99 3.87
CA TRP A 9 7.93 2.57 2.50
C TRP A 9 6.90 3.23 1.59
N ASP A 10 7.36 4.05 0.65
CA ASP A 10 6.52 4.57 -0.43
C ASP A 10 6.63 3.63 -1.63
N THR A 11 5.50 3.12 -2.09
CA THR A 11 5.40 2.16 -3.21
C THR A 11 4.71 2.79 -4.43
N ALA A 12 4.60 4.11 -4.49
CA ALA A 12 4.00 4.81 -5.63
C ALA A 12 4.81 4.57 -6.92
N GLY A 13 4.42 3.57 -7.71
CA GLY A 13 5.13 3.27 -8.95
C GLY A 13 4.67 2.00 -9.66
N GLN A 14 3.77 2.19 -10.62
CA GLN A 14 3.34 1.27 -11.69
C GLN A 14 2.77 -0.11 -11.29
N GLU A 15 1.59 -0.40 -11.87
CA GLU A 15 0.95 -1.72 -11.91
C GLU A 15 1.84 -2.87 -12.43
N ARG A 16 2.99 -2.56 -13.04
CA ARG A 16 3.99 -3.56 -13.46
C ARG A 16 4.73 -4.23 -12.30
N PHE A 17 4.74 -3.61 -11.11
CA PHE A 17 5.38 -4.16 -9.91
C PHE A 17 4.37 -4.74 -8.92
N HIS A 18 3.12 -4.95 -9.35
CA HIS A 18 2.04 -5.52 -8.53
C HIS A 18 2.42 -6.85 -7.87
N SER A 19 3.20 -7.68 -8.57
CA SER A 19 3.71 -8.95 -8.06
C SER A 19 4.73 -8.81 -6.92
N LEU A 20 5.35 -7.65 -6.75
CA LEU A 20 6.27 -7.35 -5.65
C LEU A 20 5.55 -6.78 -4.42
N ALA A 21 4.30 -6.32 -4.56
CA ALA A 21 3.54 -5.72 -3.46
C ALA A 21 3.53 -6.58 -2.19
N PRO A 22 3.32 -7.92 -2.24
CA PRO A 22 3.35 -8.78 -1.05
C PRO A 22 4.66 -8.74 -0.26
N MET A 23 5.78 -8.44 -0.93
CA MET A 23 7.08 -8.34 -0.26
C MET A 23 7.20 -7.05 0.57
N TYR A 24 6.56 -5.96 0.14
CA TYR A 24 6.72 -4.64 0.75
C TYR A 24 5.83 -4.41 1.99
N TYR A 25 4.69 -5.10 2.11
CA TYR A 25 3.82 -4.97 3.29
C TYR A 25 3.99 -6.12 4.30
N ARG A 26 4.77 -7.17 4.00
CA ARG A 26 4.99 -8.29 4.93
C ARG A 26 5.71 -7.82 6.20
N GLY A 27 5.04 -7.96 7.35
CA GLY A 27 5.56 -7.52 8.64
C GLY A 27 5.34 -6.04 8.97
N SER A 28 4.66 -5.29 8.09
CA SER A 28 4.23 -3.92 8.38
C SER A 28 3.09 -3.92 9.40
N ALA A 29 3.17 -3.01 10.38
CA ALA A 29 2.13 -2.87 11.41
C ALA A 29 0.85 -2.22 10.88
N ALA A 30 0.97 -1.42 9.82
CA ALA A 30 -0.14 -0.73 9.17
C ALA A 30 0.20 -0.44 7.70
N ALA A 31 -0.84 -0.22 6.89
CA ALA A 31 -0.72 0.25 5.52
C ALA A 31 -1.65 1.45 5.30
N VAL A 32 -1.20 2.42 4.51
CA VAL A 32 -2.00 3.57 4.07
C VAL A 32 -2.20 3.46 2.57
N VAL A 33 -3.46 3.42 2.12
CA VAL A 33 -3.82 3.34 0.70
C VAL A 33 -4.52 4.64 0.30
N VAL A 34 -4.09 5.23 -0.81
CA VAL A 34 -4.53 6.55 -1.27
C VAL A 34 -5.13 6.44 -2.66
N TYR A 35 -6.13 7.26 -2.95
CA TYR A 35 -6.76 7.39 -4.26
C TYR A 35 -7.06 8.87 -4.57
N ASP A 36 -7.35 9.16 -5.83
CA ASP A 36 -7.71 10.50 -6.30
C ASP A 36 -9.24 10.63 -6.34
N ILE A 37 -9.78 11.55 -5.53
CA ILE A 37 -11.23 11.80 -5.42
C ILE A 37 -11.87 12.27 -6.73
N THR A 38 -11.08 12.82 -7.65
CA THR A 38 -11.54 13.27 -8.98
C THR A 38 -11.55 12.13 -10.00
N LYS A 39 -11.00 10.96 -9.67
CA LYS A 39 -10.86 9.80 -10.57
C LYS A 39 -11.43 8.54 -9.92
N LEU A 40 -12.68 8.22 -10.25
CA LEU A 40 -13.38 7.05 -9.72
C LEU A 40 -12.62 5.73 -9.94
N ASP A 41 -11.92 5.59 -11.07
CA ASP A 41 -11.15 4.38 -11.37
C ASP A 41 -10.02 4.14 -10.36
N SER A 42 -9.41 5.22 -9.83
CA SER A 42 -8.40 5.10 -8.78
C SER A 42 -8.98 4.53 -7.47
N PHE A 43 -10.24 4.85 -7.16
CA PHE A 43 -10.96 4.29 -6.02
C PHE A 43 -11.29 2.80 -6.24
N GLN A 44 -11.69 2.40 -7.44
CA GLN A 44 -11.94 0.99 -7.75
C GLN A 44 -10.66 0.17 -7.65
N THR A 45 -9.54 0.72 -8.13
CA THR A 45 -8.22 0.11 -7.96
C THR A 45 -7.88 -0.02 -6.48
N LEU A 46 -8.03 1.03 -5.67
CA LEU A 46 -7.80 0.98 -4.21
C LEU A 46 -8.55 -0.16 -3.52
N LYS A 47 -9.80 -0.43 -3.90
CA LYS A 47 -10.56 -1.57 -3.32
C LYS A 47 -9.88 -2.92 -3.57
N LYS A 48 -9.22 -3.10 -4.72
CA LYS A 48 -8.46 -4.31 -5.03
C LYS A 48 -7.25 -4.43 -4.11
N TRP A 49 -6.46 -3.36 -3.97
CA TRP A 49 -5.32 -3.32 -3.05
C TRP A 49 -5.71 -3.60 -1.60
N VAL A 50 -6.83 -3.06 -1.12
CA VAL A 50 -7.34 -3.34 0.24
C VAL A 50 -7.73 -4.80 0.41
N LYS A 51 -8.27 -5.45 -0.62
CA LYS A 51 -8.60 -6.87 -0.58
C LYS A 51 -7.31 -7.71 -0.51
N GLU A 52 -6.33 -7.41 -1.36
CA GLU A 52 -5.04 -8.11 -1.39
C GLU A 52 -4.25 -7.99 -0.09
N LEU A 53 -4.30 -6.82 0.57
CA LEU A 53 -3.64 -6.61 1.87
C LEU A 53 -4.28 -7.39 3.03
N LYS A 54 -5.50 -7.90 2.87
CA LYS A 54 -6.22 -8.68 3.90
C LYS A 54 -6.04 -10.18 3.75
N GLU A 55 -5.55 -10.65 2.60
CA GLU A 55 -5.25 -12.05 2.30
C GLU A 55 -3.82 -12.39 2.74
#